data_AF-A0AA36ANK7-F1
#
_entry.id   AF-A0AA36ANK7-F1
#
_cell.length_a   1.000
_cell.length_b   1.000
_cell.length_c   1.000
_cell.angle_alpha   90.00
_cell.angle_beta   90.00
_cell.angle_gamma   90.00
#
_symmetry.space_group_name_H-M   'P 1'
#
loop_
_entity.id
_entity.type
_entity.pdbx_description
1 polymer ?
#
loop_
_entity_poly.entity_id
_entity_poly.type
_entity_poly.pdbx_seq_one_letter_code
_entity_poly.pdbx_strand_id
1 'polypeptide(L)'
;MEILSQRRKETKIAPERHLFVFDKFCKSDNNIKCWGCNQASGCNARIHTKFGAVIKEVNTHPYNSSAAVIEVAKVDTALKHRAEDTVEKPSAVISEVLTNASQVTYGSLPDASAMRRTIERKRRALSAPPQSPLDLHELELPHQYNIYISGIPMKLLKWHQDYFQKFTLFLQRNFDGVIPVVYALLPKKQRLKCSKMPSQL
;
A
#
# COMPACT_ATOMS: atom_id res chain seq x y z
N MET A 1 -19.34 -18.56 2.82
CA MET A 1 -18.23 -18.40 1.84
C MET A 1 -17.43 -17.18 2.26
N GLU A 2 -16.15 -17.34 2.57
CA GLU A 2 -15.29 -16.26 3.07
C GLU A 2 -14.56 -15.59 1.90
N ILE A 3 -14.69 -14.27 1.76
CA ILE A 3 -13.95 -13.49 0.76
C ILE A 3 -12.59 -13.14 1.38
N LEU A 4 -11.53 -13.72 0.83
CA LEU A 4 -10.17 -13.60 1.35
C LEU A 4 -9.41 -12.42 0.75
N SER A 5 -9.80 -11.86 -0.39
CA SER A 5 -9.23 -10.57 -0.80
C SER A 5 -10.05 -9.95 -1.91
N GLN A 6 -10.01 -8.63 -1.97
CA GLN A 6 -10.55 -7.85 -3.07
C GLN A 6 -9.47 -6.89 -3.55
N ARG A 7 -8.69 -7.30 -4.56
CA ARG A 7 -7.89 -6.37 -5.37
C ARG A 7 -8.69 -6.01 -6.61
N ARG A 8 -8.37 -4.86 -7.23
CA ARG A 8 -9.02 -4.25 -8.41
C ARG A 8 -9.46 -5.21 -9.55
N LYS A 9 -8.98 -6.47 -9.61
CA LYS A 9 -9.42 -7.54 -10.52
C LYS A 9 -9.42 -8.99 -9.97
N GLU A 10 -9.08 -9.21 -8.70
CA GLU A 10 -8.93 -10.57 -8.16
C GLU A 10 -9.66 -10.66 -6.82
N THR A 11 -10.91 -11.12 -6.88
CA THR A 11 -11.61 -11.57 -5.68
C THR A 11 -11.19 -13.00 -5.40
N LYS A 12 -10.79 -13.31 -4.16
CA LYS A 12 -10.46 -14.69 -3.75
C LYS A 12 -11.49 -15.24 -2.79
N ILE A 13 -11.92 -16.47 -3.01
CA ILE A 13 -12.84 -17.20 -2.11
C ILE A 13 -12.26 -18.55 -1.73
N ALA A 14 -12.64 -19.05 -0.56
CA ALA A 14 -12.36 -20.39 -0.09
C ALA A 14 -13.65 -21.06 0.39
N PRO A 15 -14.39 -21.78 -0.48
CA PRO A 15 -15.65 -22.40 -0.09
C PRO A 15 -15.49 -23.60 0.84
N GLU A 16 -14.40 -24.36 0.72
CA GLU A 16 -14.21 -25.58 1.52
C GLU A 16 -12.76 -25.71 1.97
N ARG A 17 -11.80 -25.86 1.04
CA ARG A 17 -10.36 -25.87 1.37
C ARG A 17 -9.41 -25.42 0.24
N HIS A 18 -9.93 -24.84 -0.83
CA HIS A 18 -9.13 -24.42 -1.98
C HIS A 18 -9.33 -22.93 -2.26
N LEU A 19 -8.26 -22.27 -2.71
CA LEU A 19 -8.30 -20.86 -3.10
C LEU A 19 -8.72 -20.75 -4.55
N PHE A 20 -9.81 -20.01 -4.79
CA PHE A 20 -10.28 -19.67 -6.11
C PHE A 20 -10.14 -18.18 -6.37
N VAL A 21 -9.75 -17.83 -7.59
CA VAL A 21 -9.66 -16.46 -8.10
C VAL A 21 -10.79 -16.25 -9.09
N PHE A 22 -11.43 -15.08 -9.01
CA PHE A 22 -12.42 -14.70 -10.00
C PHE A 22 -11.81 -14.68 -11.41
N ASP A 23 -12.43 -15.41 -12.34
CA ASP A 23 -12.03 -15.42 -13.76
C ASP A 23 -12.95 -14.48 -14.55
N LYS A 24 -14.26 -14.78 -14.56
CA LYS A 24 -15.24 -14.07 -15.38
C LYS A 24 -16.68 -14.35 -14.93
N PHE A 25 -17.64 -13.64 -15.52
CA PHE A 25 -19.03 -14.07 -15.50
C PHE A 25 -19.24 -15.20 -16.51
N CYS A 26 -20.08 -16.16 -16.17
CA CYS A 26 -20.33 -17.31 -17.02
C CYS A 26 -21.16 -16.89 -18.24
N LYS A 27 -20.79 -17.35 -19.44
CA LYS A 27 -21.46 -16.96 -20.71
C LYS A 27 -22.95 -17.29 -20.75
N SER A 28 -23.37 -18.29 -19.98
CA SER A 28 -24.77 -18.76 -19.94
C SER A 28 -25.68 -17.84 -19.14
N ASP A 29 -25.16 -17.11 -18.15
CA ASP A 29 -25.98 -16.33 -17.22
C ASP A 29 -25.07 -15.28 -16.53
N ASN A 30 -25.32 -13.98 -16.78
CA ASN A 30 -24.48 -12.89 -16.27
C ASN A 30 -24.51 -12.76 -14.74
N ASN A 31 -25.43 -13.43 -14.06
CA ASN A 31 -25.50 -13.46 -12.60
C ASN A 31 -24.61 -14.53 -11.97
N ILE A 32 -24.00 -15.41 -12.76
CA ILE A 32 -23.13 -16.47 -12.27
C ILE A 32 -21.67 -16.04 -12.41
N LYS A 33 -20.97 -15.99 -11.28
CA LYS A 33 -19.53 -15.75 -11.25
C LYS A 33 -18.79 -17.09 -11.41
N CYS A 34 -17.94 -17.17 -12.42
CA CYS A 34 -17.04 -18.28 -12.69
C CYS A 34 -15.66 -17.98 -12.06
N TRP A 35 -15.15 -18.92 -11.27
CA TRP A 35 -13.88 -18.80 -10.56
C TRP A 35 -12.95 -19.93 -10.95
N GLY A 36 -11.65 -19.63 -11.12
CA GLY A 36 -10.61 -20.60 -11.40
C GLY A 36 -9.73 -20.86 -10.18
N CYS A 37 -9.16 -22.05 -10.09
CA CYS A 37 -8.17 -22.36 -9.06
C CYS A 37 -6.97 -21.39 -9.11
N ASN A 38 -6.45 -20.98 -7.94
CA ASN A 38 -5.30 -20.08 -7.81
C ASN A 38 -3.93 -20.75 -8.12
N GLN A 39 -3.88 -22.08 -8.28
CA GLN A 39 -2.62 -22.78 -8.52
C GLN A 39 -2.08 -22.49 -9.93
N ALA A 40 -0.81 -22.10 -10.04
CA ALA A 40 -0.22 -21.58 -11.27
C ALA A 40 -0.03 -22.62 -12.41
N SER A 41 0.02 -23.92 -12.12
CA SER A 41 0.19 -24.95 -13.15
C SER A 41 -0.55 -26.24 -12.83
N GLY A 42 -1.18 -26.83 -13.85
CA GLY A 42 -1.77 -28.17 -13.82
C GLY A 42 -3.18 -28.29 -13.22
N CYS A 43 -3.74 -27.23 -12.62
CA CYS A 43 -5.08 -27.28 -12.05
C CYS A 43 -6.13 -26.58 -12.92
N ASN A 44 -7.11 -27.35 -13.40
CA ASN A 44 -8.24 -26.85 -14.18
C ASN A 44 -9.56 -26.83 -13.40
N ALA A 45 -9.50 -26.96 -12.06
CA ALA A 45 -10.66 -26.87 -11.19
C ALA A 45 -11.29 -25.47 -11.24
N ARG A 46 -12.61 -25.43 -11.36
CA ARG A 46 -13.41 -24.21 -11.38
C ARG A 46 -14.65 -24.37 -10.51
N ILE A 47 -15.13 -23.26 -9.98
CA ILE A 47 -16.41 -23.20 -9.27
C ILE A 47 -17.25 -22.08 -9.82
N HIS A 48 -18.57 -22.25 -9.77
CA HIS A 48 -19.53 -21.25 -10.16
C HIS A 48 -20.33 -20.84 -8.93
N THR A 49 -20.51 -19.54 -8.73
CA THR A 49 -21.28 -19.01 -7.62
C THR A 49 -22.39 -18.10 -8.10
N LYS A 50 -23.56 -18.19 -7.48
CA LYS A 50 -24.69 -17.28 -7.69
C LYS A 50 -25.17 -16.79 -6.33
N PHE A 51 -25.36 -15.48 -6.18
CA PHE A 51 -25.74 -14.84 -4.90
C PHE A 51 -24.87 -15.25 -3.69
N GLY A 52 -23.58 -15.51 -3.90
CA GLY A 52 -22.64 -15.87 -2.82
C GLY A 52 -22.66 -17.35 -2.41
N ALA A 53 -23.47 -18.19 -3.05
CA ALA A 53 -23.47 -19.64 -2.85
C ALA A 53 -22.77 -20.36 -4.02
N VAL A 54 -22.05 -21.45 -3.75
CA VAL A 54 -21.52 -22.34 -4.79
C VAL A 54 -22.70 -23.11 -5.38
N ILE A 55 -22.90 -22.99 -6.69
CA ILE A 55 -23.96 -23.70 -7.41
C ILE A 55 -23.42 -24.85 -8.26
N LYS A 56 -22.12 -24.84 -8.56
CA LYS A 56 -21.49 -25.87 -9.39
C LYS A 56 -19.99 -25.91 -9.15
N GLU A 57 -19.45 -27.11 -9.12
CA GLU A 57 -18.01 -27.39 -9.19
C GLU A 57 -17.70 -28.08 -10.52
N VAL A 58 -16.56 -27.75 -11.11
CA VAL A 58 -16.14 -28.22 -12.44
C VAL A 58 -14.69 -28.68 -12.35
N ASN A 59 -14.46 -29.94 -12.69
CA ASN A 59 -13.18 -30.66 -12.57
C ASN A 59 -12.70 -30.85 -11.12
N THR A 60 -12.00 -31.95 -10.89
CA THR A 60 -11.41 -32.29 -9.60
C THR A 60 -10.00 -31.72 -9.50
N HIS A 61 -9.59 -31.32 -8.30
CA HIS A 61 -8.20 -30.94 -8.04
C HIS A 61 -7.29 -32.18 -8.16
N PRO A 62 -6.15 -32.08 -8.87
CA PRO A 62 -5.18 -33.19 -8.94
C PRO A 62 -4.31 -33.28 -7.67
N TYR A 63 -4.56 -32.44 -6.67
CA TYR A 63 -3.79 -32.32 -5.44
C TYR A 63 -4.73 -32.08 -4.25
N ASN A 64 -4.22 -32.35 -3.05
CA ASN A 64 -4.96 -32.14 -1.82
C ASN A 64 -4.84 -30.69 -1.34
N SER A 65 -5.93 -30.16 -0.77
CA SER A 65 -5.92 -28.86 -0.12
C SER A 65 -4.90 -28.81 1.03
N SER A 66 -4.18 -27.70 1.15
CA SER A 66 -3.34 -27.41 2.32
C SER A 66 -4.03 -26.38 3.21
N ALA A 67 -4.35 -26.79 4.45
CA ALA A 67 -4.92 -25.89 5.45
C ALA A 67 -4.01 -24.69 5.74
N ALA A 68 -2.69 -24.92 5.74
CA ALA A 68 -1.69 -23.87 5.94
C ALA A 68 -1.76 -22.81 4.84
N VAL A 69 -1.99 -23.19 3.58
CA VAL A 69 -2.09 -22.23 2.47
C VAL A 69 -3.32 -21.32 2.60
N ILE A 70 -4.45 -21.88 3.03
CA ILE A 70 -5.68 -21.09 3.27
C ILE A 70 -5.45 -20.12 4.42
N GLU A 71 -4.85 -20.60 5.50
CA GLU A 71 -4.67 -19.80 6.70
C GLU A 71 -3.61 -18.70 6.49
N VAL A 72 -2.54 -18.96 5.74
CA VAL A 72 -1.61 -17.92 5.28
C VAL A 72 -2.33 -16.87 4.44
N ALA A 73 -3.26 -17.28 3.55
CA ALA A 73 -4.06 -16.33 2.79
C ALA A 73 -4.93 -15.47 3.73
N LYS A 74 -5.57 -16.06 4.74
CA LYS A 74 -6.33 -15.33 5.78
C LYS A 74 -5.47 -14.33 6.55
N VAL A 75 -4.26 -14.72 6.93
CA VAL A 75 -3.29 -13.84 7.60
C VAL A 75 -2.95 -12.64 6.71
N ASP A 76 -2.64 -12.87 5.42
CA ASP A 76 -2.36 -11.78 4.47
C ASP A 76 -3.56 -10.85 4.27
N THR A 77 -4.79 -11.38 4.31
CA THR A 77 -6.03 -10.60 4.29
C THR A 77 -6.16 -9.71 5.52
N ALA A 78 -6.03 -10.31 6.71
CA ALA A 78 -6.16 -9.61 7.98
C ALA A 78 -5.09 -8.51 8.12
N LEU A 79 -3.87 -8.81 7.67
CA LEU A 79 -2.77 -7.85 7.62
C LEU A 79 -3.13 -6.63 6.77
N LYS A 80 -3.72 -6.85 5.58
CA LYS A 80 -4.14 -5.77 4.69
C LYS A 80 -5.27 -4.95 5.27
N HIS A 81 -6.30 -5.61 5.82
CA HIS A 81 -7.46 -4.94 6.42
C HIS A 81 -7.03 -4.05 7.59
N ARG A 82 -6.28 -4.60 8.55
CA ARG A 82 -5.77 -3.82 9.69
C ARG A 82 -4.82 -2.70 9.27
N ALA A 83 -4.05 -2.90 8.20
CA ALA A 83 -3.20 -1.85 7.64
C ALA A 83 -3.99 -0.68 7.04
N GLU A 84 -5.23 -0.91 6.58
CA GLU A 84 -6.15 0.15 6.14
C GLU A 84 -6.76 0.89 7.32
N ASP A 85 -7.16 0.15 8.37
CA ASP A 85 -7.92 0.73 9.48
C ASP A 85 -7.06 1.44 10.53
N THR A 86 -5.76 1.12 10.61
CA THR A 86 -4.91 1.52 11.74
C THR A 86 -3.59 2.17 11.33
N VAL A 87 -3.08 3.05 12.22
CA VAL A 87 -1.76 3.70 12.11
C VAL A 87 -0.70 3.02 12.99
N GLU A 88 -1.02 1.85 13.56
CA GLU A 88 -0.12 1.08 14.42
C GLU A 88 1.23 0.77 13.74
N LYS A 89 2.30 0.61 14.51
CA LYS A 89 3.60 0.19 13.95
C LYS A 89 3.46 -1.17 13.25
N PRO A 90 4.10 -1.39 12.09
CA PRO A 90 3.96 -2.66 11.36
C PRO A 90 4.26 -3.92 12.19
N SER A 91 5.17 -3.83 13.17
CA SER A 91 5.44 -4.93 14.10
C SER A 91 4.24 -5.29 14.98
N ALA A 92 3.51 -4.29 15.49
CA ALA A 92 2.33 -4.51 16.32
C ALA A 92 1.21 -5.16 15.51
N VAL A 93 0.98 -4.66 14.28
CA VAL A 93 0.02 -5.24 13.33
C VAL A 93 0.35 -6.71 13.06
N ILE A 94 1.61 -7.04 12.80
CA ILE A 94 2.03 -8.43 12.54
C ILE A 94 1.78 -9.31 13.77
N SER A 95 2.26 -8.89 14.95
CA SER A 95 2.10 -9.67 16.18
C SER A 95 0.64 -9.98 16.47
N GLU A 96 -0.23 -8.99 16.33
CA GLU A 96 -1.66 -9.09 16.61
C GLU A 96 -2.43 -9.94 15.56
N VAL A 97 -1.98 -9.96 14.32
CA VAL A 97 -2.56 -10.87 13.33
C VAL A 97 -2.11 -12.31 13.61
N LEU A 98 -0.86 -12.50 14.03
CA LEU A 98 -0.28 -13.83 14.28
C LEU A 98 -0.69 -14.46 15.60
N THR A 99 -1.20 -13.71 16.58
CA THR A 99 -1.77 -14.28 17.82
C THR A 99 -2.94 -15.22 17.54
N ASN A 100 -3.66 -14.99 16.45
CA ASN A 100 -4.81 -15.80 16.03
C ASN A 100 -4.46 -16.90 15.01
N ALA A 101 -3.19 -17.03 14.62
CA ALA A 101 -2.73 -18.01 13.64
C ALA A 101 -2.32 -19.33 14.29
N SER A 102 -2.62 -20.45 13.64
CA SER A 102 -2.27 -21.80 14.09
C SER A 102 -0.78 -22.06 13.92
N GLN A 103 -0.22 -22.91 14.80
CA GLN A 103 1.21 -23.24 14.78
C GLN A 103 1.68 -23.88 13.44
N VAL A 104 0.76 -24.52 12.72
CA VAL A 104 1.03 -25.18 11.43
C VAL A 104 1.28 -24.16 10.30
N THR A 105 0.87 -22.91 10.47
CA THR A 105 1.07 -21.86 9.46
C THR A 105 2.45 -21.25 9.44
N TYR A 106 3.17 -21.24 10.56
CA TYR A 106 4.40 -20.45 10.67
C TYR A 106 5.46 -20.87 9.65
N GLY A 107 5.51 -22.16 9.27
CA GLY A 107 6.42 -22.65 8.24
C GLY A 107 6.07 -22.23 6.81
N SER A 108 4.85 -21.74 6.57
CA SER A 108 4.36 -21.28 5.26
C SER A 108 4.12 -19.77 5.20
N LEU A 109 4.34 -19.05 6.30
CA LEU A 109 4.18 -17.61 6.34
C LEU A 109 5.26 -16.91 5.51
N PRO A 110 4.93 -15.77 4.88
CA PRO A 110 5.94 -14.87 4.36
C PRO A 110 6.85 -14.38 5.49
N ASP A 111 8.09 -14.01 5.14
CA ASP A 111 9.02 -13.47 6.12
C ASP A 111 8.51 -12.14 6.71
N ALA A 112 9.02 -11.78 7.90
CA ALA A 112 8.60 -10.57 8.59
C ALA A 112 8.84 -9.30 7.74
N SER A 113 9.87 -9.32 6.88
CA SER A 113 10.16 -8.19 5.99
C SER A 113 9.11 -8.02 4.88
N ALA A 114 8.64 -9.12 4.24
CA ALA A 114 7.58 -9.07 3.24
C ALA A 114 6.24 -8.69 3.84
N MET A 115 5.94 -9.13 5.07
CA MET A 115 4.74 -8.70 5.80
C MET A 115 4.76 -7.18 6.03
N ARG A 116 5.87 -6.63 6.54
CA ARG A 116 6.01 -5.17 6.71
C ARG A 116 5.83 -4.40 5.40
N ARG A 117 6.48 -4.85 4.33
CA ARG A 117 6.33 -4.25 2.99
C ARG A 117 4.89 -4.29 2.49
N THR A 118 4.14 -5.33 2.85
CA THR A 118 2.72 -5.44 2.49
C THR A 118 1.87 -4.40 3.20
N ILE A 119 2.08 -4.21 4.51
CA ILE A 119 1.43 -3.14 5.30
C ILE A 119 1.75 -1.77 4.69
N GLU A 120 3.04 -1.46 4.50
CA GLU A 120 3.50 -0.17 4.00
C GLU A 120 2.96 0.15 2.61
N ARG A 121 2.96 -0.84 1.70
CA ARG A 121 2.40 -0.69 0.36
C ARG A 121 0.90 -0.42 0.42
N LYS A 122 0.20 -1.05 1.35
CA LYS A 122 -1.25 -0.87 1.51
C LYS A 122 -1.56 0.55 2.03
N ARG A 123 -0.83 1.00 3.04
CA ARG A 123 -0.91 2.38 3.56
C ARG A 123 -0.57 3.42 2.51
N ARG A 124 0.53 3.23 1.76
CA ARG A 124 0.91 4.12 0.65
C ARG A 124 -0.13 4.19 -0.46
N ALA A 125 -0.88 3.11 -0.70
CA ALA A 125 -1.96 3.13 -1.68
C ALA A 125 -3.17 3.98 -1.21
N LEU A 126 -3.43 4.05 0.10
CA LEU A 126 -4.45 4.93 0.68
C LEU A 126 -3.98 6.38 0.76
N SER A 127 -2.73 6.60 1.19
CA SER A 127 -2.09 7.92 1.23
C SER A 127 -1.49 8.35 -0.11
N ALA A 128 -1.93 7.73 -1.22
CA ALA A 128 -1.45 8.10 -2.54
C ALA A 128 -1.77 9.59 -2.78
N PRO A 129 -0.78 10.41 -3.16
CA PRO A 129 -1.06 11.81 -3.47
C PRO A 129 -2.15 11.89 -4.53
N PRO A 130 -3.04 12.91 -4.46
CA PRO A 130 -3.97 13.18 -5.55
C PRO A 130 -3.17 13.34 -6.86
N GLN A 131 -3.84 13.10 -7.98
CA GLN A 131 -3.22 13.35 -9.28
C GLN A 131 -2.71 14.79 -9.31
N SER A 132 -1.52 15.00 -9.90
CA SER A 132 -0.97 16.36 -10.02
C SER A 132 -2.03 17.24 -10.69
N PRO A 133 -2.40 18.38 -10.09
CA PRO A 133 -3.38 19.28 -10.69
C PRO A 133 -2.89 19.67 -12.08
N LEU A 134 -3.82 19.70 -13.05
CA LEU A 134 -3.52 20.08 -14.42
C LEU A 134 -3.40 21.60 -14.56
N ASP A 135 -4.06 22.33 -13.66
CA ASP A 135 -4.05 23.79 -13.59
C ASP A 135 -3.91 24.29 -12.14
N LEU A 136 -3.42 25.52 -11.98
CA LEU A 136 -3.15 26.15 -10.69
C LEU A 136 -4.43 26.28 -9.82
N HIS A 137 -5.59 26.41 -10.48
CA HIS A 137 -6.88 26.52 -9.81
C HIS A 137 -7.35 25.22 -9.14
N GLU A 138 -6.81 24.07 -9.53
CA GLU A 138 -7.10 22.75 -8.94
C GLU A 138 -6.21 22.43 -7.73
N LEU A 139 -5.26 23.31 -7.40
CA LEU A 139 -4.35 23.11 -6.28
C LEU A 139 -5.03 23.45 -4.94
N GLU A 140 -5.57 22.43 -4.28
CA GLU A 140 -6.09 22.56 -2.91
C GLU A 140 -4.97 22.41 -1.87
N LEU A 141 -4.59 23.52 -1.23
CA LEU A 141 -3.64 23.52 -0.12
C LEU A 141 -4.36 23.26 1.21
N PRO A 142 -3.90 22.31 2.05
CA PRO A 142 -4.46 22.09 3.38
C PRO A 142 -4.41 23.38 4.22
N HIS A 143 -5.46 23.63 5.01
CA HIS A 143 -5.65 24.85 5.80
C HIS A 143 -4.46 25.20 6.73
N GLN A 144 -3.74 24.19 7.22
CA GLN A 144 -2.54 24.34 8.03
C GLN A 144 -1.36 25.02 7.32
N TYR A 145 -1.34 25.03 5.98
CA TYR A 145 -0.39 25.79 5.16
C TYR A 145 -0.94 27.16 4.73
N ASN A 146 -2.19 27.47 5.10
CA ASN A 146 -2.90 28.70 4.76
C ASN A 146 -2.77 29.76 5.88
N ILE A 147 -1.69 29.70 6.65
CA ILE A 147 -1.40 30.69 7.69
C ILE A 147 -0.67 31.85 7.04
N TYR A 148 -1.44 32.89 6.70
CA TYR A 148 -0.87 34.18 6.32
C TYR A 148 -0.33 34.84 7.60
N ILE A 149 0.96 35.21 7.60
CA ILE A 149 1.47 36.18 8.58
C ILE A 149 0.75 37.49 8.25
N SER A 150 -0.22 37.84 9.08
CA SER A 150 -1.11 38.99 8.91
C SER A 150 -0.33 40.28 8.65
N GLY A 151 -0.46 40.84 7.44
CA GLY A 151 -0.17 42.26 7.20
C GLY A 151 0.83 42.60 6.09
N ILE A 152 1.50 41.64 5.45
CA ILE A 152 2.44 41.96 4.36
C ILE A 152 1.81 41.62 3.00
N PRO A 153 1.40 42.62 2.18
CA PRO A 153 0.88 42.34 0.85
C PRO A 153 1.96 41.69 -0.01
N MET A 154 1.62 40.56 -0.65
CA MET A 154 2.50 39.76 -1.51
C MET A 154 2.82 40.43 -2.86
N LYS A 155 2.89 41.76 -2.91
CA LYS A 155 3.43 42.58 -4.01
C LYS A 155 4.86 43.07 -3.76
N LEU A 156 5.47 42.72 -2.62
CA LEU A 156 6.79 43.22 -2.22
C LEU A 156 7.79 42.14 -1.78
N LEU A 157 7.59 40.88 -2.20
CA LEU A 157 8.69 39.92 -2.28
C LEU A 157 9.28 39.97 -3.69
N LYS A 158 10.01 41.05 -3.99
CA LYS A 158 11.26 40.87 -4.76
C LYS A 158 12.08 39.92 -3.90
N TRP A 159 12.00 38.63 -4.19
CA TRP A 159 12.75 37.59 -3.50
C TRP A 159 14.23 37.93 -3.63
N HIS A 160 14.76 38.64 -2.63
CA HIS A 160 16.19 38.90 -2.56
C HIS A 160 16.83 37.53 -2.39
N GLN A 161 17.72 37.20 -3.32
CA GLN A 161 18.45 35.93 -3.44
C GLN A 161 19.02 35.44 -2.09
N ASP A 162 19.34 36.39 -1.20
CA ASP A 162 19.89 36.15 0.14
C ASP A 162 18.91 35.50 1.12
N TYR A 163 17.60 35.79 1.05
CA TYR A 163 16.63 35.20 1.99
C TYR A 163 16.34 33.74 1.66
N PHE A 164 16.32 33.39 0.37
CA PHE A 164 16.13 32.01 -0.06
C PHE A 164 17.33 31.13 0.34
N GLN A 165 18.55 31.66 0.20
CA GLN A 165 19.76 31.00 0.69
C GLN A 165 19.75 30.81 2.22
N LYS A 166 19.37 31.86 2.98
CA LYS A 166 19.24 31.76 4.45
C LYS A 166 18.18 30.75 4.86
N PHE A 167 17.05 30.67 4.15
CA PHE A 167 16.00 29.69 4.42
C PHE A 167 16.45 28.25 4.13
N THR A 168 17.16 28.02 3.01
CA THR A 168 17.75 26.71 2.73
C THR A 168 18.80 26.29 3.77
N LEU A 169 19.63 27.24 4.24
CA LEU A 169 20.62 26.97 5.29
C LEU A 169 19.95 26.69 6.64
N PHE A 170 18.85 27.37 6.97
CA PHE A 170 18.05 27.09 8.15
C PHE A 170 17.45 25.68 8.11
N LEU A 171 16.90 25.26 6.96
CA LEU A 171 16.36 23.92 6.79
C LEU A 171 17.45 22.85 6.87
N GLN A 172 18.59 23.09 6.22
CA GLN A 172 19.73 22.17 6.26
C GLN A 172 20.29 22.00 7.68
N ARG A 173 20.32 23.07 8.49
CA ARG A 173 20.86 23.06 9.85
C ARG A 173 19.92 22.46 10.89
N ASN A 174 18.61 22.58 10.71
CA ASN A 174 17.63 22.14 11.71
C ASN A 174 16.96 20.79 11.37
N PHE A 175 16.99 20.36 10.10
CA PHE A 175 16.27 19.18 9.64
C PHE A 175 17.14 18.18 8.87
N ASP A 176 18.48 18.32 8.91
CA ASP A 176 19.47 17.42 8.28
C ASP A 176 19.16 17.06 6.81
N GLY A 177 18.56 18.00 6.08
CA GLY A 177 18.11 17.75 4.72
C GLY A 177 17.85 19.02 3.93
N VAL A 178 18.28 19.01 2.67
CA VAL A 178 17.88 20.01 1.69
C VAL A 178 16.69 19.45 0.92
N ILE A 179 15.54 20.12 0.98
CA ILE A 179 14.38 19.76 0.16
C ILE A 179 14.80 19.88 -1.31
N PRO A 180 14.83 18.79 -2.11
CA PRO A 180 15.45 18.78 -3.44
C PRO A 180 14.86 19.81 -4.41
N VAL A 181 13.56 20.08 -4.27
CA VAL A 181 12.83 21.10 -5.05
C VAL A 181 13.38 22.50 -4.78
N VAL A 182 13.70 22.81 -3.52
CA VAL A 182 14.21 24.14 -3.12
C VAL A 182 15.65 24.33 -3.61
N TYR A 183 16.47 23.27 -3.60
CA TYR A 183 17.84 23.33 -4.16
C TYR A 183 17.87 23.49 -5.68
N ALA A 184 16.92 22.86 -6.38
CA ALA A 184 16.84 22.91 -7.84
C ALA A 184 16.56 24.33 -8.37
N LEU A 185 15.90 25.16 -7.56
CA LEU A 185 15.49 26.53 -7.89
C LEU A 185 16.57 27.59 -7.61
N LEU A 186 17.75 27.22 -7.07
CA LEU A 186 18.81 28.17 -6.80
C LEU A 186 19.53 28.60 -8.11
N PRO A 187 19.54 29.89 -8.46
CA PRO A 187 20.11 30.39 -9.72
C PRO A 187 21.64 30.35 -9.78
N LYS A 188 22.33 30.20 -8.63
CA LYS A 188 23.79 29.98 -8.55
C LYS A 188 24.06 28.77 -7.67
N LYS A 189 24.16 27.59 -8.29
CA LYS A 189 24.51 26.33 -7.61
C LYS A 189 26.00 26.35 -7.24
N GLN A 190 26.36 26.98 -6.13
CA GLN A 190 27.69 26.79 -5.57
C GLN A 190 27.73 25.44 -4.87
N ARG A 191 28.48 24.48 -5.43
CA ARG A 191 28.82 23.23 -4.74
C ARG A 191 29.77 23.58 -3.59
N LEU A 192 29.22 23.86 -2.41
CA LEU A 192 30.02 23.73 -1.19
C LEU A 192 30.31 22.24 -1.01
N LYS A 193 31.59 21.87 -1.14
CA LYS A 193 32.07 20.53 -0.77
C LYS A 193 31.78 20.36 0.73
N CYS A 194 30.74 19.63 1.07
CA CYS A 194 30.51 19.18 2.44
C CYS A 194 31.58 18.14 2.75
N SER A 195 32.60 18.50 3.53
CA SER A 195 33.45 17.53 4.20
C SER A 195 32.61 16.80 5.25
N LYS A 196 32.78 15.47 5.32
CA LYS A 196 32.17 14.66 6.38
C LYS A 196 32.59 15.24 7.74
N MET A 197 31.63 15.49 8.63
CA MET A 197 31.95 15.74 10.03
C MET A 197 32.68 14.52 10.59
N PRO A 198 33.80 14.68 11.32
CA PRO A 198 34.42 13.58 12.03
C PRO A 198 33.43 13.10 13.10
N SER A 199 33.09 11.81 13.03
CA SER A 199 32.39 11.08 14.07
C SER A 199 33.16 11.22 15.38
N GLN A 200 32.61 11.96 16.34
CA GLN A 200 33.13 11.93 17.70
C GLN A 200 32.68 10.64 18.37
N LEU A 201 33.65 10.00 19.03
CA LEU A 201 33.60 8.78 19.83
C LEU A 201 32.57 8.87 20.95
#